data_AF-A0A0R2KG17-F1
#
_entry.id   AF-A0A0R2KG17-F1
#
_cell.length_a   1.000
_cell.length_b   1.000
_cell.length_c   1.000
_cell.angle_alpha   90.00
_cell.angle_beta   90.00
_cell.angle_gamma   90.00
#
_symmetry.space_group_name_H-M   'P 1'
#
loop_
_entity.id
_entity.type
_entity.pdbx_description
1 polymer ?
#
loop_
_entity_poly.entity_id
_entity_poly.type
_entity_poly.pdbx_seq_one_letter_code
_entity_poly.pdbx_strand_id
1 'polypeptide(L)'
;MIESIRLKRKEELPVSIGDVVQYHGGTFVIINILGIDVKSFRENDNNIFYYCLGQLYGSPDLSANYLTTENELNFSPDQYYNIPQVGDIFFDNTIGIWIRILEIRKVNFNDEGMQVQFKFSPVKEWSSEKMEKAFTASRARHMKLVKNDSVGL
;
A
#
# COMPACT_ATOMS: atom_id res chain seq x y z
N MET A 1 4.83 -0.46 11.46
CA MET A 1 4.37 0.90 11.06
C MET A 1 4.30 1.00 9.54
N ILE A 2 3.13 1.34 9.01
CA ILE A 2 2.87 1.46 7.56
C ILE A 2 2.51 2.91 7.20
N GLU A 3 3.08 3.43 6.12
CA GLU A 3 2.75 4.74 5.55
C GLU A 3 2.20 4.62 4.12
N SER A 4 1.37 5.60 3.74
CA SER A 4 1.01 5.82 2.33
C SER A 4 2.15 6.55 1.63
N ILE A 5 2.69 5.96 0.57
CA ILE A 5 3.82 6.50 -0.17
C ILE A 5 3.39 6.74 -1.61
N ARG A 6 3.58 7.97 -2.10
CA ARG A 6 3.39 8.31 -3.51
C ARG A 6 4.73 8.32 -4.23
N LEU A 7 4.89 7.42 -5.20
CA LEU A 7 6.12 7.28 -5.99
C LEU A 7 5.89 7.74 -7.43
N LYS A 8 6.74 8.63 -7.92
CA LYS A 8 6.82 8.98 -9.34
C LYS A 8 7.81 8.04 -10.04
N ARG A 9 7.38 7.38 -11.10
CA ARG A 9 8.21 6.48 -11.92
C ARG A 9 7.93 6.67 -13.41
N LYS A 10 8.92 6.28 -14.22
CA LYS A 10 8.75 6.09 -15.66
C LYS A 10 8.21 4.69 -15.93
N GLU A 11 7.67 4.49 -17.13
CA GLU A 11 7.11 3.21 -17.57
C GLU A 11 8.11 2.04 -17.49
N GLU A 12 9.40 2.29 -17.75
CA GLU A 12 10.42 1.23 -17.75
C GLU A 12 10.84 0.79 -16.33
N LEU A 13 10.38 1.49 -15.29
CA LEU A 13 10.73 1.26 -13.89
C LEU A 13 9.48 1.11 -13.02
N PRO A 14 8.65 0.08 -13.25
CA PRO A 14 7.42 -0.12 -12.49
C PRO A 14 7.73 -0.43 -11.01
N VAL A 15 6.86 0.04 -10.12
CA VAL A 15 6.92 -0.30 -8.69
C VAL A 15 6.37 -1.70 -8.48
N SER A 16 7.10 -2.50 -7.70
CA SER A 16 6.68 -3.85 -7.29
C SER A 16 6.56 -3.97 -5.77
N ILE A 17 5.71 -4.88 -5.32
CA ILE A 17 5.69 -5.30 -3.92
C ILE A 17 7.05 -5.94 -3.57
N GLY A 18 7.66 -5.51 -2.46
CA GLY A 18 9.01 -5.86 -2.04
C GLY A 18 10.09 -4.87 -2.46
N ASP A 19 9.76 -3.87 -3.28
CA ASP A 19 10.72 -2.79 -3.57
C ASP A 19 11.03 -1.98 -2.33
N VAL A 20 12.29 -1.57 -2.23
CA VAL A 20 12.80 -0.78 -1.10
C VAL A 20 12.96 0.66 -1.55
N VAL A 21 12.40 1.59 -0.79
CA VAL A 21 12.44 3.02 -1.09
C VAL A 21 12.87 3.83 0.14
N GLN A 22 13.53 4.96 -0.10
CA GLN A 22 13.76 5.96 0.92
C GLN A 22 12.60 6.97 0.87
N TYR A 23 11.96 7.20 2.01
CA TYR A 23 10.83 8.13 2.13
C TYR A 23 10.86 8.78 3.50
N HIS A 24 10.71 10.12 3.57
CA HIS A 24 10.78 10.90 4.81
C HIS A 24 11.93 10.54 5.77
N GLY A 25 13.11 10.19 5.23
CA GLY A 25 14.29 9.83 6.03
C GLY A 25 14.30 8.38 6.55
N GLY A 26 13.25 7.59 6.30
CA GLY A 26 13.17 6.17 6.62
C GLY A 26 13.36 5.27 5.40
N THR A 27 13.76 4.02 5.66
CA THR A 27 13.78 2.95 4.66
C THR A 27 12.49 2.15 4.73
N PHE A 28 11.74 2.12 3.64
CA PHE A 28 10.45 1.44 3.56
C PHE A 28 10.51 0.30 2.54
N VAL A 29 9.78 -0.78 2.82
CA VAL A 29 9.50 -1.84 1.84
C VAL A 29 8.05 -1.69 1.39
N ILE A 30 7.81 -1.67 0.08
CA ILE A 30 6.45 -1.61 -0.48
C ILE A 30 5.75 -2.95 -0.21
N ILE A 31 4.68 -2.93 0.57
CA ILE A 31 3.90 -4.14 0.93
C ILE A 31 2.55 -4.20 0.20
N ASN A 32 2.09 -3.08 -0.38
CA ASN A 32 0.87 -3.01 -1.17
C ASN A 32 0.95 -1.88 -2.20
N ILE A 33 0.24 -2.04 -3.33
CA ILE A 33 0.04 -0.98 -4.34
C ILE A 33 -1.46 -0.73 -4.40
N LEU A 34 -1.86 0.47 -3.96
CA LEU A 34 -3.26 0.90 -3.85
C LEU A 34 -3.83 1.30 -5.21
N GLY A 35 -2.99 1.82 -6.10
CA GLY A 35 -3.42 2.23 -7.43
C GLY A 35 -2.35 3.06 -8.15
N ILE A 36 -2.69 3.48 -9.36
CA ILE A 36 -1.86 4.34 -10.20
C ILE A 36 -2.67 5.54 -10.71
N ASP A 37 -1.99 6.65 -10.93
CA ASP A 37 -2.48 7.81 -11.68
C ASP A 37 -1.48 8.10 -12.80
N VAL A 38 -1.97 8.16 -14.03
CA VAL A 38 -1.18 8.42 -15.23
C VAL A 38 -1.57 9.78 -15.75
N LYS A 39 -0.62 10.72 -15.73
CA LYS A 39 -0.83 12.05 -16.31
C LYS A 39 0.05 12.22 -17.53
N SER A 40 -0.55 12.11 -18.71
CA SER A 40 0.11 12.49 -19.96
C SER A 40 0.03 14.01 -20.09
N PHE A 41 1.06 14.72 -19.61
CA PHE A 41 1.07 16.18 -19.64
C PHE A 41 1.60 16.75 -20.97
N ARG A 42 2.47 16.02 -21.68
CA ARG A 42 3.11 16.40 -22.97
C ARG A 42 3.57 15.14 -23.72
N GLU A 43 3.75 15.23 -25.04
CA GLU A 43 4.47 14.22 -25.81
C GLU A 43 5.84 13.95 -25.13
N ASN A 44 6.07 12.69 -24.73
CA ASN A 44 7.27 12.16 -24.06
C ASN A 44 7.41 12.35 -22.53
N ASP A 45 6.38 12.77 -21.77
CA ASP A 45 6.44 12.74 -20.30
C ASP A 45 5.43 11.76 -19.68
N ASN A 46 5.67 10.45 -19.91
CA ASN A 46 4.88 9.35 -19.36
C ASN A 46 5.27 9.08 -17.90
N ASN A 47 4.89 10.00 -17.01
CA ASN A 47 5.06 9.79 -15.57
C ASN A 47 3.87 9.03 -15.00
N ILE A 48 4.17 7.92 -14.34
CA ILE A 48 3.20 7.11 -13.59
C ILE A 48 3.40 7.43 -12.12
N PHE A 49 2.32 7.84 -11.45
CA PHE A 49 2.27 8.01 -10.01
C PHE A 49 1.68 6.76 -9.38
N TYR A 50 2.48 6.05 -8.59
CA TYR A 50 2.04 4.91 -7.81
C TYR A 50 1.67 5.36 -6.41
N TYR A 51 0.51 4.92 -5.93
CA TYR A 51 0.10 5.05 -4.54
C TYR A 51 0.30 3.70 -3.86
N CYS A 52 1.15 3.66 -2.83
CA CYS A 52 1.58 2.42 -2.21
C CYS A 52 1.41 2.47 -0.70
N LEU A 53 1.38 1.30 -0.07
CA LEU A 53 1.67 1.16 1.35
C LEU A 53 3.10 0.68 1.53
N GLY A 54 3.90 1.47 2.21
CA GLY A 54 5.26 1.12 2.61
C GLY A 54 5.30 0.79 4.10
N GLN A 55 5.91 -0.33 4.46
CA GLN A 55 6.21 -0.65 5.85
C GLN A 55 7.63 -0.19 6.19
N LEU A 56 7.79 0.54 7.30
CA LEU A 56 9.09 0.97 7.76
C LEU A 56 9.91 -0.25 8.17
N TYR A 57 11.11 -0.38 7.61
CA TYR A 57 12.03 -1.46 7.93
C TYR A 57 12.45 -1.42 9.40
N GLY A 58 12.37 -2.57 10.08
CA GLY A 58 12.64 -2.69 11.52
C GLY A 58 11.51 -2.23 12.44
N SER A 59 10.38 -1.77 11.91
CA SER A 59 9.22 -1.39 12.73
C SER A 59 8.47 -2.62 13.28
N PRO A 60 7.82 -2.50 14.46
CA PRO A 60 7.00 -3.58 15.01
C PRO A 60 5.75 -3.82 14.16
N ASP A 61 5.26 -5.06 14.19
CA ASP A 61 3.98 -5.47 13.60
C ASP A 61 2.83 -5.05 14.55
N LEU A 62 2.18 -3.93 14.23
CA LEU A 62 1.03 -3.44 14.97
C LEU A 62 -0.24 -4.23 14.60
N SER A 63 -0.31 -4.72 13.36
CA SER A 63 -1.45 -5.46 12.82
C SER A 63 -1.73 -6.77 13.57
N ALA A 64 -0.70 -7.41 14.11
CA ALA A 64 -0.81 -8.67 14.86
C ALA A 64 -1.65 -8.57 16.14
N ASN A 65 -1.88 -7.37 16.66
CA ASN A 65 -2.69 -7.15 17.87
C ASN A 65 -4.19 -7.04 17.59
N TYR A 66 -4.61 -7.07 16.32
CA TYR A 66 -5.99 -6.84 15.91
C TYR A 66 -6.54 -8.04 15.15
N LEU A 67 -7.84 -8.29 15.34
CA LEU A 67 -8.57 -9.35 14.66
C LEU A 67 -9.45 -8.79 13.56
N THR A 68 -9.88 -9.67 12.67
CA THR A 68 -10.97 -9.37 11.72
C THR A 68 -12.25 -9.10 12.50
N THR A 69 -12.91 -7.98 12.19
CA THR A 69 -14.14 -7.55 12.87
C THR A 69 -15.21 -7.16 11.86
N GLU A 70 -16.41 -6.94 12.37
CA GLU A 70 -17.55 -6.45 11.59
C GLU A 70 -18.06 -5.15 12.21
N ASN A 71 -18.47 -4.20 11.37
CA ASN A 71 -19.07 -2.95 11.82
C ASN A 71 -20.14 -2.49 10.83
N GLU A 72 -21.14 -1.79 11.33
CA GLU A 72 -22.20 -1.17 10.54
C GLU A 72 -21.90 0.32 10.34
N LEU A 73 -21.97 0.75 9.09
CA LEU A 73 -21.81 2.15 8.71
C LEU A 73 -23.10 2.65 8.08
N ASN A 74 -23.51 3.86 8.47
CA ASN A 74 -24.68 4.54 7.92
C ASN A 74 -24.24 5.53 6.85
N PHE A 75 -24.97 5.57 5.74
CA PHE A 75 -24.74 6.46 4.60
C PHE A 75 -26.02 7.23 4.29
N SER A 76 -25.92 8.55 4.21
CA SER A 76 -27.00 9.38 3.69
C SER A 76 -27.09 9.28 2.16
N PRO A 77 -28.22 9.63 1.52
CA PRO A 77 -28.41 9.48 0.07
C PRO A 77 -27.33 10.16 -0.79
N ASP A 78 -26.79 11.30 -0.36
CA ASP A 78 -25.71 12.01 -1.04
C ASP A 78 -24.36 11.27 -0.98
N GLN A 79 -24.21 10.32 -0.06
CA GLN A 79 -22.98 9.53 0.13
C GLN A 79 -22.97 8.22 -0.65
N TYR A 80 -24.06 7.86 -1.34
CA TYR A 80 -24.18 6.57 -2.02
C TYR A 80 -23.11 6.34 -3.10
N TYR A 81 -22.56 7.41 -3.68
CA TYR A 81 -21.46 7.31 -4.65
C TYR A 81 -20.09 7.00 -4.02
N ASN A 82 -19.97 7.09 -2.70
CA ASN A 82 -18.71 6.95 -1.95
C ASN A 82 -18.75 5.75 -0.97
N ILE A 83 -19.62 4.78 -1.20
CA ILE A 83 -19.68 3.57 -0.38
C ILE A 83 -18.39 2.76 -0.61
N PRO A 84 -17.66 2.38 0.46
CA PRO A 84 -16.47 1.54 0.33
C PRO A 84 -16.77 0.21 -0.37
N GLN A 85 -15.85 -0.23 -1.21
CA GLN A 85 -15.91 -1.47 -1.95
C GLN A 85 -15.10 -2.57 -1.26
N VAL A 86 -15.39 -3.82 -1.60
CA VAL A 86 -14.55 -4.95 -1.17
C VAL A 86 -13.16 -4.79 -1.77
N GLY A 87 -12.14 -4.90 -0.92
CA GLY A 87 -10.74 -4.68 -1.29
C GLY A 87 -10.23 -3.27 -0.97
N ASP A 88 -11.12 -2.31 -0.71
CA ASP A 88 -10.72 -0.96 -0.31
C ASP A 88 -9.88 -0.99 0.97
N ILE A 89 -8.84 -0.15 0.99
CA ILE A 89 -7.91 -0.02 2.10
C ILE A 89 -7.92 1.43 2.56
N PHE A 90 -8.09 1.63 3.86
CA PHE A 90 -8.07 2.95 4.49
C PHE A 90 -7.38 2.91 5.84
N PHE A 91 -6.98 4.09 6.30
CA PHE A 91 -6.33 4.25 7.58
C PHE A 91 -7.39 4.53 8.66
N ASP A 92 -7.42 3.69 9.69
CA ASP A 92 -8.25 3.92 10.87
C ASP A 92 -7.50 4.86 11.83
N ASN A 93 -7.94 6.11 11.89
CA ASN A 93 -7.34 7.14 12.75
C ASN A 93 -7.51 6.84 14.25
N THR A 94 -8.45 5.99 14.64
CA THR A 94 -8.74 5.68 16.04
C THR A 94 -7.70 4.72 16.62
N ILE A 95 -7.34 3.69 15.85
CA ILE A 95 -6.39 2.65 16.27
C ILE A 95 -5.00 2.80 15.63
N GLY A 96 -4.87 3.66 14.61
CA GLY A 96 -3.58 4.00 13.99
C GLY A 96 -3.03 2.94 13.05
N ILE A 97 -3.88 2.14 12.40
CA ILE A 97 -3.45 1.10 11.45
C ILE A 97 -4.27 1.16 10.15
N TRP A 98 -3.73 0.55 9.11
CA TRP A 98 -4.45 0.34 7.85
C TRP A 98 -5.33 -0.90 7.93
N ILE A 99 -6.56 -0.79 7.43
CA ILE A 99 -7.51 -1.89 7.38
C ILE A 99 -8.04 -2.09 5.96
N ARG A 100 -8.50 -3.30 5.65
CA ARG A 100 -9.05 -3.68 4.35
C ARG A 100 -10.49 -4.19 4.51
N ILE A 101 -11.40 -3.72 3.67
CA ILE A 101 -12.73 -4.33 3.54
C ILE A 101 -12.60 -5.70 2.89
N LEU A 102 -13.09 -6.73 3.57
CA LEU A 102 -13.10 -8.11 3.09
C LEU A 102 -14.43 -8.46 2.44
N GLU A 103 -15.54 -8.05 3.04
CA GLU A 103 -16.89 -8.47 2.62
C GLU A 103 -17.92 -7.38 2.95
N ILE A 104 -18.91 -7.21 2.08
CA ILE A 104 -20.16 -6.50 2.39
C ILE A 104 -21.17 -7.57 2.82
N ARG A 105 -21.56 -7.56 4.10
CA ARG A 105 -22.39 -8.61 4.71
C ARG A 105 -23.87 -8.38 4.49
N LYS A 106 -24.31 -7.15 4.68
CA LYS A 106 -25.72 -6.77 4.67
C LYS A 106 -25.87 -5.33 4.23
N VAL A 107 -26.95 -5.05 3.51
CA VAL A 107 -27.38 -3.70 3.13
C VAL A 107 -28.86 -3.57 3.48
N ASN A 108 -29.22 -2.54 4.25
CA ASN A 108 -30.61 -2.19 4.55
C ASN A 108 -30.86 -0.74 4.15
N PHE A 109 -32.05 -0.46 3.65
CA PHE A 109 -32.51 0.91 3.39
C PHE A 109 -33.58 1.28 4.42
N ASN A 110 -33.53 2.51 4.91
CA ASN A 110 -34.54 3.10 5.78
C ASN A 110 -34.79 4.57 5.38
N ASP A 111 -35.68 5.25 6.09
CA ASP A 111 -36.05 6.63 5.79
C ASP A 111 -34.88 7.63 5.96
N GLU A 112 -33.85 7.26 6.72
CA GLU A 112 -32.67 8.07 7.01
C GLU A 112 -31.51 7.81 6.02
N GLY A 113 -31.60 6.75 5.21
CA GLY A 113 -30.60 6.40 4.21
C GLY A 113 -30.35 4.89 4.11
N MET A 114 -29.07 4.53 4.03
CA MET A 114 -28.64 3.16 3.84
C MET A 114 -27.66 2.74 4.95
N GLN A 115 -27.89 1.56 5.50
CA GLN A 115 -27.00 0.94 6.50
C GLN A 115 -26.29 -0.23 5.84
N VAL A 116 -24.97 -0.25 5.93
CA VAL A 116 -24.13 -1.31 5.35
C VAL A 116 -23.26 -1.92 6.43
N GLN A 117 -23.39 -3.23 6.61
CA GLN A 117 -22.53 -4.00 7.48
C GLN A 117 -21.33 -4.51 6.68
N PHE A 118 -20.13 -4.13 7.11
CA PHE A 118 -18.88 -4.57 6.52
C PHE A 118 -18.13 -5.53 7.44
N LYS A 119 -17.38 -6.45 6.83
CA LYS A 119 -16.32 -7.19 7.50
C LYS A 119 -14.98 -6.67 6.99
N PHE A 120 -14.06 -6.42 7.91
CA PHE A 120 -12.74 -5.89 7.58
C PHE A 120 -11.65 -6.49 8.46
N SER A 121 -10.43 -6.45 7.97
CA SER A 121 -9.25 -6.96 8.68
C SER A 121 -8.12 -5.94 8.65
N PRO A 122 -7.22 -5.95 9.64
CA PRO A 122 -5.98 -5.17 9.54
C PRO A 122 -5.18 -5.59 8.30
N VAL A 123 -4.54 -4.62 7.65
CA VAL A 123 -3.56 -4.91 6.60
C VAL A 123 -2.36 -5.56 7.25
N LYS A 124 -2.12 -6.82 6.89
CA LYS A 124 -1.04 -7.62 7.48
C LYS A 124 0.33 -7.03 7.16
N GLU A 125 1.08 -6.70 8.21
CA GLU A 125 2.47 -6.32 8.11
C GLU A 125 3.35 -7.54 7.76
N TRP A 126 4.45 -7.29 7.07
CA TRP A 126 5.46 -8.29 6.78
C TRP A 126 6.28 -8.58 8.02
N SER A 127 6.59 -9.86 8.24
CA SER A 127 7.49 -10.28 9.29
C SER A 127 8.90 -9.72 9.08
N SER A 128 9.67 -9.59 10.17
CA SER A 128 11.06 -9.12 10.12
C SER A 128 11.91 -9.93 9.15
N GLU A 129 11.71 -11.26 9.09
CA GLU A 129 12.42 -12.13 8.14
C GLU A 129 12.12 -11.76 6.68
N LYS A 130 10.84 -11.51 6.35
CA LYS A 130 10.45 -11.15 4.98
C LYS A 130 10.94 -9.75 4.60
N MET A 131 10.91 -8.82 5.55
CA MET A 131 11.48 -7.47 5.40
C MET A 131 12.99 -7.54 5.14
N GLU A 132 13.72 -8.37 5.90
CA GLU A 132 15.16 -8.57 5.72
C GLU A 132 15.51 -9.13 4.35
N LYS A 133 14.75 -10.12 3.87
CA LYS A 133 14.94 -10.69 2.53
C LYS A 133 14.78 -9.63 1.44
N ALA A 134 13.75 -8.79 1.54
CA ALA A 134 13.51 -7.71 0.58
C ALA A 134 14.64 -6.66 0.62
N PHE A 135 15.07 -6.28 1.81
CA PHE A 135 16.17 -5.33 2.01
C PHE A 135 17.50 -5.85 1.44
N THR A 136 17.88 -7.08 1.76
CA THR A 136 19.09 -7.72 1.26
C THR A 136 19.07 -7.89 -0.26
N ALA A 137 17.93 -8.33 -0.83
CA ALA A 137 17.77 -8.44 -2.28
C ALA A 137 17.92 -7.07 -2.97
N SER A 138 17.39 -6.01 -2.38
CA SER A 138 17.57 -4.65 -2.90
C SER A 138 19.04 -4.21 -2.87
N ARG A 139 19.76 -4.44 -1.75
CA ARG A 139 21.19 -4.11 -1.66
C ARG A 139 22.04 -4.85 -2.70
N ALA A 140 21.78 -6.15 -2.90
CA ALA A 140 22.50 -6.96 -3.89
C ALA A 140 22.34 -6.43 -5.32
N ARG A 141 21.19 -5.81 -5.65
CA ARG A 141 20.98 -5.17 -6.97
C ARG A 141 21.91 -3.98 -7.20
N HIS A 142 22.25 -3.23 -6.13
CA HIS A 142 23.09 -2.03 -6.21
C HIS A 142 24.58 -2.32 -6.02
N MET A 143 24.93 -3.45 -5.38
CA MET A 143 26.32 -3.83 -5.08
C MET A 143 26.85 -4.88 -6.06
N LYS A 144 27.00 -4.51 -7.35
CA LYS A 144 27.63 -5.37 -8.36
C LYS A 144 29.05 -4.90 -8.66
N LEU A 145 30.03 -5.77 -8.46
CA LEU A 145 31.39 -5.56 -8.96
C LEU A 145 31.46 -5.99 -10.42
N VAL A 146 32.02 -5.16 -11.28
CA VAL A 146 32.29 -5.50 -12.68
C VAL A 146 33.70 -6.10 -12.75
N LYS A 147 33.81 -7.30 -13.34
CA LYS A 147 35.10 -7.96 -13.56
C LYS A 147 35.90 -7.18 -14.61
N ASN A 148 37.16 -6.89 -14.30
CA ASN A 148 38.04 -6.10 -15.16
C ASN A 148 38.61 -6.99 -16.29
N ASP A 149 37.78 -7.35 -17.27
CA ASP A 149 38.25 -8.10 -18.43
C ASP A 149 38.52 -7.11 -19.59
N SER A 150 39.82 -6.84 -19.82
CA SER A 150 40.47 -6.19 -20.99
C SER A 150 40.29 -4.66 -21.22
N VAL A 151 41.03 -3.85 -20.46
CA VAL A 151 41.76 -2.71 -21.06
C VAL A 151 43.12 -3.26 -21.51
N GLY A 152 43.13 -3.92 -22.67
CA GLY A 152 44.35 -4.21 -23.39
C GLY A 152 44.75 -2.95 -24.16
N LEU A 153 45.91 -2.41 -23.79
CA LEU A 153 46.67 -1.41 -24.57
C LEU A 153 46.93 -1.90 -26.00
#